data_AF-A0A9E1BA36-F1
#
_entry.id   AF-A0A9E1BA36-F1
#
_cell.length_a   1.000
_cell.length_b   1.000
_cell.length_c   1.000
_cell.angle_alpha   90.00
_cell.angle_beta   90.00
_cell.angle_gamma   90.00
#
_symmetry.space_group_name_H-M   'P 1'
#
loop_
_entity.id
_entity.type
_entity.pdbx_description
1 polymer ?
#
loop_
_entity_poly.entity_id
_entity_poly.type
_entity_poly.pdbx_seq_one_letter_code
_entity_poly.pdbx_strand_id
1 'polypeptide(L)'
;MHIHVLSPDRPINIKIFFMAEHNLLGKAGEDAAVDYLERHDYVIRHRNWRKGHFELDIVAAKNGELIIVEVITRSDTDFALPQDAVTPQKIRRTVIAADTYIKLFQIDEPV
;
A
#
# COMPACT_ATOMS: atom_id res chain seq x y z
N MET A 1 8.20 6.59 3.53
CA MET A 1 9.24 5.69 2.95
C MET A 1 8.68 5.03 1.71
N HIS A 2 9.49 4.84 0.67
CA HIS A 2 9.06 4.28 -0.61
C HIS A 2 9.95 3.08 -0.98
N ILE A 3 9.33 1.97 -1.35
CA ILE A 3 10.03 0.75 -1.79
C ILE A 3 9.56 0.38 -3.18
N HIS A 4 10.50 0.27 -4.11
CA HIS A 4 10.27 -0.30 -5.42
C HIS A 4 10.61 -1.78 -5.38
N VAL A 5 9.68 -2.62 -5.83
CA VAL A 5 9.94 -4.04 -6.04
C VAL A 5 9.95 -4.29 -7.54
N LEU A 6 11.14 -4.56 -8.07
CA LEU A 6 11.32 -5.02 -9.44
C LEU A 6 11.21 -6.54 -9.45
N SER A 7 10.19 -7.07 -10.12
CA SER A 7 10.12 -8.50 -10.40
C SER A 7 10.72 -8.73 -11.79
N PRO A 8 11.85 -9.45 -11.92
CA PRO A 8 12.51 -9.65 -13.21
C PRO A 8 11.63 -10.39 -14.23
N ASP A 9 10.63 -11.13 -13.77
CA ASP A 9 9.74 -11.96 -14.59
C ASP A 9 8.34 -11.37 -14.79
N ARG A 10 8.07 -10.13 -14.33
CA ARG A 10 6.77 -9.47 -14.51
C ARG A 10 6.91 -8.04 -15.03
N PRO A 11 6.07 -7.61 -15.97
CA PRO A 11 6.16 -6.29 -16.58
C PRO A 11 5.63 -5.14 -15.69
N ILE A 12 5.12 -5.43 -14.49
CA ILE A 12 4.48 -4.43 -13.63
C ILE A 12 5.44 -3.96 -12.54
N ASN A 13 5.62 -2.64 -12.46
CA ASN A 13 6.31 -2.00 -11.35
C ASN A 13 5.38 -1.94 -10.13
N ILE A 14 5.90 -2.38 -8.98
CA ILE A 14 5.19 -2.29 -7.71
C ILE A 14 5.86 -1.21 -6.86
N LYS A 15 5.07 -0.24 -6.40
CA LYS A 15 5.49 0.77 -5.44
C LYS A 15 4.74 0.57 -4.13
N ILE A 16 5.49 0.41 -3.04
CA ILE A 16 4.92 0.36 -1.70
C ILE A 16 5.15 1.71 -1.03
N PHE A 17 4.05 2.39 -0.68
CA PHE A 17 4.04 3.62 0.08
C PHE A 17 3.56 3.36 1.50
N PHE A 18 4.29 3.90 2.46
CA PHE A 18 3.82 4.02 3.84
C PHE A 18 3.37 5.47 4.04
N MET A 19 2.06 5.69 4.17
CA MET A 19 1.46 6.99 4.40
C MET A 19 1.09 7.14 5.88
N ALA A 20 1.45 8.26 6.47
CA ALA A 20 1.03 8.62 7.82
C ALA A 20 0.18 9.89 7.71
N GLU A 21 -1.12 9.77 7.99
CA GLU A 21 -2.03 10.91 8.03
C GLU A 21 -2.13 11.44 9.46
N HIS A 22 -2.10 12.77 9.61
CA HIS A 22 -2.09 13.40 10.92
C HIS A 22 -3.41 13.12 11.67
N ASN A 23 -3.29 12.39 12.77
CA ASN A 23 -4.29 12.24 13.83
C ASN A 23 -5.63 11.58 13.43
N LEU A 24 -5.68 10.93 12.27
CA LEU A 24 -6.82 10.13 11.86
C LEU A 24 -6.55 8.64 12.13
N LEU A 25 -7.42 8.05 12.95
CA LEU A 25 -7.29 6.67 13.41
C LEU A 25 -8.07 5.69 12.54
N GLY A 26 -7.48 4.52 12.33
CA GLY A 26 -8.10 3.40 11.61
C GLY A 26 -8.73 3.83 10.29
N LYS A 27 -10.04 3.59 10.16
CA LYS A 27 -10.82 3.86 8.94
C LYS A 27 -10.72 5.32 8.47
N ALA A 28 -10.68 6.28 9.38
CA ALA A 28 -10.60 7.70 9.02
C ALA A 28 -9.26 8.04 8.33
N GLY A 29 -8.16 7.40 8.77
CA GLY A 29 -6.86 7.56 8.12
C GLY A 29 -6.85 6.92 6.74
N GLU A 30 -7.51 5.77 6.57
CA GLU A 30 -7.64 5.12 5.26
C GLU A 30 -8.52 5.93 4.30
N ASP A 31 -9.64 6.47 4.78
CA ASP A 31 -10.51 7.34 3.99
C ASP A 31 -9.74 8.58 3.49
N ALA A 32 -8.94 9.22 4.37
CA ALA A 32 -8.11 10.35 3.99
C ALA A 32 -7.02 9.98 2.98
N ALA A 33 -6.39 8.81 3.13
CA ALA A 33 -5.41 8.31 2.16
C ALA A 33 -6.06 8.05 0.79
N VAL A 34 -7.26 7.47 0.76
CA VAL A 34 -8.03 7.27 -0.47
C VAL A 34 -8.38 8.60 -1.14
N ASP A 35 -8.91 9.56 -0.38
CA ASP A 35 -9.24 10.89 -0.89
C ASP A 35 -8.01 11.58 -1.49
N TYR A 36 -6.85 11.46 -0.82
CA TYR A 36 -5.59 11.97 -1.35
C TYR A 36 -5.22 11.29 -2.67
N LEU A 37 -5.27 9.96 -2.73
CA LEU A 37 -4.92 9.20 -3.92
C LEU A 37 -5.82 9.55 -5.10
N GLU A 38 -7.14 9.59 -4.90
CA GLU A 38 -8.11 9.92 -5.95
C GLU A 38 -7.91 11.34 -6.48
N ARG A 39 -7.64 12.32 -5.61
CA ARG A 39 -7.33 13.71 -6.01
C ARG A 39 -6.04 13.84 -6.83
N HIS A 40 -5.17 12.83 -6.77
CA HIS A 40 -3.92 12.79 -7.52
C HIS A 40 -3.97 11.74 -8.64
N ASP A 41 -5.14 11.45 -9.20
CA ASP A 41 -5.35 10.57 -10.37
C ASP A 41 -4.91 9.10 -10.16
N TYR A 42 -4.90 8.62 -8.92
CA TYR A 42 -4.76 7.19 -8.66
C TYR A 42 -6.12 6.53 -8.78
N VAL A 43 -6.16 5.36 -9.43
CA VAL A 43 -7.35 4.51 -9.48
C VAL A 43 -7.32 3.54 -8.32
N ILE A 44 -8.25 3.65 -7.39
CA ILE A 44 -8.39 2.69 -6.29
C ILE A 44 -8.92 1.36 -6.85
N ARG A 45 -8.14 0.29 -6.70
CA ARG A 45 -8.53 -1.06 -7.10
C ARG A 45 -9.23 -1.80 -5.96
N HIS A 46 -8.66 -1.75 -4.76
CA HIS A 46 -9.23 -2.34 -3.56
C HIS A 46 -8.85 -1.56 -2.31
N ARG A 47 -9.70 -1.69 -1.29
CA ARG A 47 -9.50 -1.19 0.08
C ARG A 47 -9.71 -2.34 1.06
N ASN A 48 -8.95 -2.38 2.15
CA ASN A 48 -8.97 -3.44 3.16
C ASN A 48 -8.96 -4.85 2.54
N TRP A 49 -8.10 -5.08 1.54
CA TRP A 49 -8.06 -6.36 0.86
C TRP A 49 -7.50 -7.44 1.78
N ARG A 50 -8.17 -8.58 1.86
CA ARG A 50 -7.77 -9.72 2.68
C ARG A 50 -7.83 -11.03 1.92
N LYS A 51 -6.84 -11.89 2.13
CA LYS A 51 -6.83 -13.28 1.66
C LYS A 51 -6.08 -14.17 2.64
N GLY A 52 -6.82 -14.98 3.39
CA GLY A 52 -6.23 -15.76 4.48
C GLY A 52 -5.61 -14.83 5.52
N HIS A 53 -4.30 -14.95 5.76
CA HIS A 53 -3.56 -14.09 6.70
C HIS A 53 -2.88 -12.88 6.04
N PHE A 54 -3.07 -12.69 4.73
CA PHE A 54 -2.55 -11.53 4.01
C PHE A 54 -3.56 -10.40 4.01
N GLU A 55 -3.03 -9.18 4.15
CA GLU A 55 -3.79 -7.94 4.20
C GLU A 55 -3.04 -6.86 3.43
N LEU A 56 -3.78 -6.01 2.73
CA LEU A 56 -3.31 -4.79 2.09
C LEU A 56 -4.33 -3.69 2.37
N ASP A 57 -3.90 -2.58 2.97
CA ASP A 57 -4.81 -1.49 3.35
C ASP A 57 -5.45 -0.86 2.11
N ILE A 58 -4.64 -0.41 1.15
CA ILE A 58 -5.12 0.14 -0.12
C ILE A 58 -4.27 -0.41 -1.27
N VAL A 59 -4.94 -0.83 -2.33
CA VAL A 59 -4.34 -1.16 -3.62
C VAL A 59 -4.85 -0.17 -4.65
N ALA A 60 -3.94 0.57 -5.26
CA ALA A 60 -4.22 1.57 -6.28
C ALA A 60 -3.40 1.30 -7.56
N ALA A 61 -3.74 1.99 -8.64
CA ALA A 61 -3.03 1.92 -9.90
C ALA A 61 -2.84 3.31 -10.49
N LYS A 62 -1.69 3.56 -11.09
CA LYS A 62 -1.39 4.80 -11.81
C LYS A 62 -0.26 4.58 -12.81
N ASN A 63 -0.41 5.07 -14.05
CA ASN A 63 0.64 5.05 -15.08
C ASN A 63 1.32 3.67 -15.27
N GLY A 64 0.53 2.60 -15.38
CA GLY A 64 1.08 1.25 -15.53
C GLY A 64 1.65 0.60 -14.27
N GLU A 65 1.58 1.28 -13.13
CA GLU A 65 2.14 0.80 -11.86
C GLU A 65 1.02 0.33 -10.91
N LEU A 66 1.31 -0.74 -10.18
CA LEU A 66 0.51 -1.15 -9.03
C LEU A 66 1.09 -0.50 -7.77
N ILE A 67 0.24 0.22 -7.07
CA ILE A 67 0.61 1.04 -5.93
C ILE A 67 -0.02 0.42 -4.68
N ILE A 68 0.80 -0.06 -3.77
CA ILE A 68 0.37 -0.59 -2.47
C ILE A 68 0.58 0.50 -1.44
N VAL A 69 -0.49 0.90 -0.77
CA VAL A 69 -0.41 1.92 0.29
C VAL A 69 -0.76 1.27 1.61
N GLU A 70 0.19 1.34 2.54
CA GLU A 70 0.05 0.96 3.94
C GLU A 70 -0.20 2.23 4.75
N VAL A 71 -1.33 2.28 5.44
CA VAL A 71 -1.77 3.46 6.18
C VAL A 71 -1.36 3.30 7.64
N ILE A 72 -0.40 4.11 8.06
CA ILE A 72 0.10 4.13 9.43
C ILE A 72 -0.72 5.19 10.18
N THR A 73 -1.72 4.72 10.93
CA THR A 73 -2.52 5.57 11.81
C THR A 73 -1.88 5.66 13.20
N ARG A 74 -1.95 6.82 13.85
CA ARG A 74 -1.31 7.09 15.15
C ARG A 74 -2.31 7.72 16.10
N SER A 75 -2.36 7.21 17.32
CA SER A 75 -3.04 7.86 18.45
C SER A 75 -1.98 8.70 19.17
N ASP A 76 -2.12 10.03 19.13
CA ASP A 76 -1.17 11.01 19.64
C ASP A 76 -0.40 10.58 20.90
N THR A 77 0.91 10.25 20.76
CA THR A 77 1.99 10.44 21.78
C THR A 77 3.36 9.91 21.35
N ASP A 78 3.46 9.02 20.34
CA ASP A 78 4.75 8.47 19.90
C ASP A 78 5.44 9.32 18.82
N PHE A 79 6.50 10.04 19.24
CA PHE A 79 7.40 10.84 18.41
C PHE A 79 8.36 10.02 17.52
N ALA A 80 8.12 8.72 17.35
CA ALA A 80 8.91 7.90 16.43
C ALA A 80 8.61 8.34 14.99
N LEU A 81 9.63 8.51 14.14
CA LEU A 81 9.40 8.98 12.77
C LEU A 81 8.68 7.87 11.96
N PRO A 82 7.93 8.19 10.89
CA PRO A 82 7.22 7.18 10.08
C PRO A 82 8.13 6.04 9.60
N GLN A 83 9.40 6.31 9.34
CA GLN A 83 10.42 5.32 9.02
C GLN A 83 10.72 4.34 10.15
N ASP A 84 10.57 4.75 11.41
CA ASP A 84 10.85 3.92 12.59
C ASP A 84 9.68 2.98 12.90
N ALA A 85 8.47 3.32 12.45
CA ALA A 85 7.28 2.48 12.58
C ALA A 85 7.26 1.31 11.58
N VAL A 86 8.04 1.38 10.50
CA VAL A 86 8.07 0.35 9.46
C VAL A 86 9.21 -0.63 9.69
N THR A 87 8.88 -1.80 10.24
CA THR A 87 9.86 -2.86 10.46
C THR A 87 10.16 -3.63 9.16
N PRO A 88 11.36 -4.23 9.01
CA PRO A 88 11.67 -5.13 7.90
C PRO A 88 10.67 -6.30 7.77
N GLN A 89 10.13 -6.76 8.91
CA GLN A 89 9.10 -7.79 8.92
C GLN A 89 7.78 -7.30 8.30
N LYS A 90 7.37 -6.05 8.57
CA LYS A 90 6.18 -5.46 7.95
C LYS A 90 6.37 -5.33 6.44
N ILE A 91 7.51 -4.80 5.98
CA ILE A 91 7.87 -4.74 4.55
C ILE A 91 7.74 -6.13 3.90
N ARG A 92 8.38 -7.15 4.48
CA ARG A 92 8.35 -8.51 3.92
C ARG A 92 6.93 -9.05 3.81
N ARG A 93 6.08 -8.82 4.81
CA ARG A 93 4.67 -9.25 4.79
C ARG A 93 3.89 -8.55 3.68
N THR A 94 4.01 -7.23 3.56
CA THR A 94 3.35 -6.45 2.51
C THR A 94 3.81 -6.90 1.12
N VAL A 95 5.10 -7.18 0.91
CA VAL A 95 5.62 -7.69 -0.37
C VAL A 95 4.98 -9.04 -0.74
N ILE A 96 4.87 -9.98 0.21
CA ILE A 96 4.25 -11.30 -0.05
C ILE A 96 2.74 -11.15 -0.30
N ALA A 97 2.07 -10.27 0.43
CA ALA A 97 0.65 -9.97 0.22
C ALA A 97 0.42 -9.38 -1.19
N ALA A 98 1.26 -8.43 -1.62
CA ALA A 98 1.22 -7.84 -2.95
C ALA A 98 1.45 -8.88 -4.06
N ASP A 99 2.42 -9.78 -3.90
CA ASP A 99 2.63 -10.88 -4.86
C ASP A 99 1.41 -11.82 -4.94
N THR A 100 0.80 -12.11 -3.79
CA THR A 100 -0.42 -12.94 -3.73
C THR A 100 -1.61 -12.26 -4.42
N TYR A 101 -1.73 -10.94 -4.25
CA TYR A 101 -2.76 -10.14 -4.91
C TYR A 101 -2.59 -10.19 -6.44
N ILE A 102 -1.39 -9.93 -6.94
CA ILE A 102 -1.09 -9.95 -8.39
C ILE A 102 -1.44 -11.31 -9.00
N LYS A 103 -1.00 -12.40 -8.38
CA LYS A 103 -1.28 -13.77 -8.84
C LYS A 103 -2.78 -14.07 -8.88
N LEU A 104 -3.55 -13.55 -7.92
CA LEU A 104 -5.00 -13.81 -7.85
C LEU A 104 -5.75 -13.08 -8.96
N PHE A 105 -5.37 -11.84 -9.25
CA PHE A 105 -6.09 -10.98 -10.18
C PHE A 105 -5.51 -10.99 -11.60
N GLN A 106 -4.52 -11.85 -11.88
CA GLN A 106 -3.86 -11.97 -13.18
C GLN A 106 -3.42 -10.60 -13.72
N ILE A 107 -2.86 -9.78 -12.83
CA ILE A 107 -2.37 -8.46 -13.21
C ILE A 107 -1.03 -8.71 -13.89
N ASP A 108 -1.07 -8.85 -15.20
CA ASP A 108 0.08 -9.19 -16.05
C ASP A 108 0.46 -8.04 -17.01
N GLU A 109 -0.32 -6.97 -17.07
CA GLU A 109 -0.05 -5.83 -17.96
C GLU A 109 0.11 -4.51 -17.21
N PRO A 110 1.04 -3.63 -17.66
CA PRO A 110 1.02 -2.23 -17.27
C PRO A 110 -0.27 -1.61 -17.81
N VAL A 111 -1.11 -1.10 -16.90
CA VAL A 111 -2.28 -0.26 -17.23
C VAL A 111 -1.92 0.97 -18.05
#